data_AF-A0A7M2XG59-F1
#
_entry.id   AF-A0A7M2XG59-F1
#
_cell.length_a   1.000
_cell.length_b   1.000
_cell.length_c   1.000
_cell.angle_alpha   90.00
_cell.angle_beta   90.00
_cell.angle_gamma   90.00
#
_symmetry.space_group_name_H-M   'P 1'
#
loop_
_entity.id
_entity.type
_entity.pdbx_description
1 polymer ?
#
loop_
_entity_poly.entity_id
_entity_poly.type
_entity_poly.pdbx_seq_one_letter_code
_entity_poly.pdbx_strand_id
1 'polypeptide(L)'
;MAALLHAIAEASLRPRYAFMVLTLIAEAADSDGKAGPFVRRGNHHYSLRDWLSDSLTPMGARDPRRLALAERVRDELQRQGKLARDSAEAALLLEQEVRDRIRISTKTNLSRAVSELVRAGLVRRHYAGFRVDHQNRGGHRHVVYTLAGQARCLLHPAPAKPQRLERQSEFVFN
;
A
#
# COMPACT_ATOMS: atom_id res chain seq x y z
N MET A 1 19.46 -4.42 11.39
CA MET A 1 18.93 -3.09 10.99
C MET A 1 19.90 -2.30 10.12
N ALA A 2 21.14 -2.01 10.54
CA ALA A 2 22.08 -1.19 9.76
C ALA A 2 22.32 -1.70 8.31
N ALA A 3 22.55 -3.00 8.13
CA ALA A 3 22.74 -3.60 6.81
C ALA A 3 21.52 -3.44 5.88
N LEU A 4 20.31 -3.45 6.44
CA LEU A 4 19.07 -3.21 5.68
C LEU A 4 19.00 -1.76 5.19
N LEU A 5 19.27 -0.80 6.07
CA LEU A 5 19.24 0.63 5.72
C LEU A 5 20.29 0.96 4.65
N HIS A 6 21.49 0.37 4.76
CA HIS A 6 22.52 0.50 3.74
C HIS A 6 22.07 -0.08 2.38
N ALA A 7 21.53 -1.31 2.37
CA ALA A 7 21.01 -1.92 1.14
C ALA A 7 19.90 -1.09 0.48
N ILE A 8 19.03 -0.46 1.27
CA ILE A 8 17.96 0.42 0.76
C ILE A 8 18.53 1.73 0.20
N ALA A 9 19.54 2.32 0.85
CA ALA A 9 20.20 3.54 0.40
C ALA A 9 20.86 3.37 -0.98
N GLU A 10 21.48 2.21 -1.22
CA GLU A 10 22.10 1.87 -2.52
C GLU A 10 21.05 1.54 -3.59
N ALA A 11 19.94 0.91 -3.22
CA ALA A 11 18.98 0.38 -4.19
C ALA A 11 17.94 1.38 -4.71
N SER A 12 17.61 2.40 -3.92
CA SER A 12 16.46 3.29 -4.15
C SER A 12 16.86 4.76 -4.15
N LEU A 13 16.36 5.51 -5.13
CA LEU A 13 16.46 6.97 -5.18
C LEU A 13 15.62 7.65 -4.08
N ARG A 14 14.76 6.89 -3.36
CA ARG A 14 13.88 7.37 -2.31
C ARG A 14 13.97 6.44 -1.09
N PRO A 15 15.12 6.36 -0.42
CA PRO A 15 15.39 5.33 0.59
C PRO A 15 14.42 5.36 1.77
N ARG A 16 13.98 6.56 2.20
CA ARG A 16 12.94 6.69 3.24
C ARG A 16 11.61 6.07 2.81
N TYR A 17 11.17 6.34 1.58
CA TYR A 17 9.92 5.80 1.05
C TYR A 17 10.01 4.29 0.85
N ALA A 18 11.13 3.80 0.32
CA ALA A 18 11.38 2.36 0.16
C ALA A 18 11.37 1.63 1.51
N PHE A 19 12.01 2.20 2.53
CA PHE A 19 11.95 1.66 3.90
C PHE A 19 10.52 1.62 4.44
N MET A 20 9.74 2.69 4.29
CA MET A 20 8.34 2.72 4.72
C MET A 20 7.49 1.64 4.02
N VAL A 21 7.62 1.49 2.71
CA VAL A 21 6.96 0.43 1.95
C VAL A 21 7.33 -0.94 2.52
N LEU A 22 8.62 -1.17 2.79
CA LEU A 22 9.12 -2.42 3.34
C LEU A 22 8.55 -2.71 4.74
N THR A 23 8.46 -1.70 5.61
CA THR A 23 7.85 -1.82 6.95
C THR A 23 6.37 -2.16 6.86
N LEU A 24 5.62 -1.53 5.95
CA LEU A 24 4.21 -1.86 5.75
C LEU A 24 4.02 -3.29 5.19
N ILE A 25 4.90 -3.72 4.28
CA ILE A 25 4.92 -5.11 3.82
C ILE A 25 5.19 -6.06 5.00
N ALA A 26 6.12 -5.72 5.89
CA ALA A 26 6.40 -6.51 7.09
C ALA A 26 5.21 -6.58 8.06
N GLU A 27 4.51 -5.47 8.26
CA GLU A 27 3.31 -5.41 9.11
C GLU A 27 2.16 -6.28 8.56
N ALA A 28 2.02 -6.35 7.24
CA ALA A 28 1.03 -7.20 6.59
C ALA A 28 1.49 -8.66 6.39
N ALA A 29 2.74 -8.98 6.74
CA ALA A 29 3.31 -10.29 6.52
C ALA A 29 2.94 -11.29 7.64
N ASP A 30 2.81 -12.56 7.26
CA ASP A 30 2.78 -13.67 8.21
C ASP A 30 4.19 -14.00 8.77
N SER A 31 4.27 -15.04 9.61
CA SER A 31 5.52 -15.52 10.20
C SER A 31 6.57 -15.97 9.18
N ASP A 32 6.14 -16.39 7.98
CA ASP A 32 7.05 -16.77 6.89
C ASP A 32 7.58 -15.55 6.14
N GLY A 33 6.98 -14.39 6.38
CA GLY A 33 7.27 -13.13 5.74
C GLY A 33 6.46 -12.88 4.47
N LYS A 34 5.34 -13.59 4.27
CA LYS A 34 4.44 -13.41 3.13
C LYS A 34 3.32 -12.45 3.48
N ALA A 35 3.17 -11.39 2.69
CA ALA A 35 2.10 -10.40 2.78
C ALA A 35 1.18 -10.52 1.56
N GLY A 36 -0.13 -10.64 1.82
CA GLY A 36 -1.18 -10.70 0.79
C GLY A 36 -1.71 -12.11 0.50
N PRO A 37 -2.59 -12.27 -0.51
CA PRO A 37 -3.03 -11.24 -1.46
C PRO A 37 -3.95 -10.17 -0.87
N PHE A 38 -4.59 -10.46 0.25
CA PHE A 38 -5.52 -9.58 0.94
C PHE A 38 -5.03 -9.24 2.34
N VAL A 39 -5.35 -8.05 2.81
CA VAL A 39 -5.05 -7.57 4.17
C VAL A 39 -6.36 -7.28 4.88
N ARG A 40 -6.53 -7.84 6.09
CA ARG A 40 -7.71 -7.63 6.93
C ARG A 40 -7.45 -6.53 7.95
N ARG A 41 -8.28 -5.49 7.97
CA ARG A 41 -8.25 -4.43 8.99
C ARG A 41 -9.65 -4.23 9.55
N GLY A 42 -9.83 -4.63 10.80
CA GLY A 42 -11.16 -4.67 11.41
C GLY A 42 -12.11 -5.55 10.59
N ASN A 43 -13.20 -4.94 10.09
CA ASN A 43 -14.22 -5.60 9.28
C ASN A 43 -14.00 -5.49 7.76
N HIS A 44 -12.94 -4.80 7.32
CA HIS A 44 -12.68 -4.56 5.90
C HIS A 44 -11.57 -5.48 5.36
N HIS A 45 -11.76 -5.89 4.10
CA HIS A 45 -10.79 -6.65 3.32
C HIS A 45 -10.31 -5.80 2.14
N TYR A 46 -9.01 -5.55 2.09
CA TYR A 46 -8.38 -4.78 1.03
C TYR A 46 -7.44 -5.67 0.24
N SER A 47 -7.29 -5.42 -1.06
CA SER A 47 -6.14 -5.97 -1.78
C SER A 47 -4.85 -5.40 -1.18
N LEU A 48 -3.77 -6.19 -1.14
CA LEU A 48 -2.50 -5.72 -0.58
C LEU A 48 -2.03 -4.41 -1.23
N ARG A 49 -2.22 -4.28 -2.55
CA ARG A 49 -1.84 -3.08 -3.30
C ARG A 49 -2.65 -1.85 -2.90
N ASP A 50 -3.96 -1.99 -2.75
CA ASP A 50 -4.82 -0.88 -2.38
C ASP A 50 -4.56 -0.47 -0.93
N TRP A 51 -4.42 -1.45 -0.03
CA TRP A 51 -4.03 -1.20 1.36
C TRP A 51 -2.70 -0.43 1.44
N LEU A 52 -1.65 -0.88 0.75
CA LEU A 52 -0.36 -0.17 0.74
C LEU A 52 -0.48 1.26 0.19
N SER A 53 -1.28 1.45 -0.87
CA SER A 53 -1.48 2.77 -1.46
C SER A 53 -2.21 3.72 -0.50
N ASP A 54 -3.24 3.22 0.19
CA ASP A 54 -4.04 4.00 1.13
C ASP A 54 -3.23 4.28 2.41
N SER A 55 -2.47 3.32 2.95
CA SER A 55 -1.59 3.51 4.11
C SER A 55 -0.46 4.52 3.89
N LEU A 56 0.01 4.68 2.64
CA LEU A 56 1.05 5.66 2.29
C LEU A 56 0.48 7.08 2.06
N THR A 57 -0.84 7.23 1.89
CA THR A 57 -1.50 8.51 1.54
C THR A 57 -1.47 9.55 2.68
N PRO A 58 -1.77 9.22 3.96
CA PRO A 58 -1.72 10.18 5.07
C PRO A 58 -0.35 10.84 5.25
N MET A 59 0.72 10.15 4.87
CA MET A 59 2.08 10.64 5.11
C MET A 59 2.53 11.71 4.10
N GLY A 60 1.77 11.90 3.01
CA GLY A 60 1.90 13.06 2.12
C GLY A 60 1.14 14.30 2.61
N ALA A 61 0.31 14.20 3.67
CA ALA A 61 -0.53 15.31 4.13
C ALA A 61 0.24 16.52 4.64
N ARG A 62 1.40 16.28 5.26
CA ARG A 62 2.30 17.33 5.78
C ARG A 62 3.49 17.58 4.85
N ASP A 63 3.50 16.99 3.65
CA ASP A 63 4.59 17.17 2.69
C ASP A 63 4.40 18.51 1.95
N PRO A 64 5.38 19.43 1.94
CA PRO A 64 5.36 20.66 1.13
C PRO A 64 5.00 20.40 -0.35
N ARG A 65 5.29 19.20 -0.87
CA ARG A 65 4.90 18.78 -2.23
C ARG A 65 3.39 18.62 -2.41
N ARG A 66 2.64 18.22 -1.38
CA ARG A 66 1.18 18.13 -1.44
C ARG A 66 0.55 19.51 -1.44
N LEU A 67 1.07 20.44 -0.62
CA LEU A 67 0.64 21.84 -0.66
C LEU A 67 0.87 22.43 -2.06
N ALA A 68 2.08 22.24 -2.63
CA ALA A 68 2.39 22.68 -3.98
C ALA A 68 1.53 21.99 -5.07
N LEU A 69 1.11 20.73 -4.85
CA LEU A 69 0.18 20.04 -5.75
C LEU A 69 -1.24 20.60 -5.62
N ALA A 70 -1.70 20.88 -4.40
CA ALA A 70 -3.01 21.47 -4.16
C ALA A 70 -3.15 22.85 -4.82
N GLU A 71 -2.12 23.70 -4.69
CA GLU A 71 -2.07 25.00 -5.39
C GLU A 71 -2.15 24.82 -6.92
N ARG A 72 -1.35 23.90 -7.51
CA ARG A 72 -1.41 23.64 -8.96
C ARG A 72 -2.77 23.13 -9.43
N VAL A 73 -3.40 22.25 -8.65
CA VAL A 73 -4.74 21.72 -8.97
C VAL A 73 -5.77 22.84 -8.89
N ARG A 74 -5.66 23.72 -7.90
CA ARG A 74 -6.52 24.91 -7.77
C ARG A 74 -6.37 25.82 -8.98
N ASP A 75 -5.15 26.16 -9.38
CA ASP A 75 -4.87 27.00 -10.56
C ASP A 75 -5.41 26.38 -11.85
N GLU A 76 -5.35 25.05 -11.96
CA GLU A 76 -5.87 24.33 -13.12
C GLU A 76 -7.40 24.31 -13.15
N LEU A 77 -8.06 24.05 -12.02
CA LEU A 77 -9.52 24.08 -11.92
C LEU A 77 -10.07 25.50 -12.12
N GLN A 78 -9.36 26.54 -11.67
CA GLN A 78 -9.67 27.94 -11.95
C GLN A 78 -9.58 28.25 -13.44
N ARG A 79 -8.47 27.86 -14.10
CA ARG A 79 -8.30 28.05 -15.55
C ARG A 79 -9.35 27.31 -16.37
N GLN A 80 -9.83 26.18 -15.90
CA GLN A 80 -10.88 25.40 -16.57
C GLN A 80 -12.31 25.89 -16.24
N GLY A 81 -12.47 26.90 -15.38
CA GLY A 81 -13.78 27.41 -14.95
C GLY A 81 -14.61 26.41 -14.16
N LYS A 82 -13.97 25.38 -13.58
CA LYS A 82 -14.64 24.24 -12.91
C LYS A 82 -14.83 24.40 -11.41
N LEU A 83 -14.33 25.49 -10.82
CA LEU A 83 -14.60 25.78 -9.41
C LEU A 83 -16.02 26.31 -9.26
N ALA A 84 -16.81 25.63 -8.43
CA ALA A 84 -18.13 26.07 -8.04
C ALA A 84 -18.04 27.47 -7.40
N ARG A 85 -19.11 28.29 -7.55
CA ARG A 85 -19.21 29.59 -6.87
C ARG A 85 -19.29 29.46 -5.35
N ASP A 86 -19.78 28.32 -4.87
CA ASP A 86 -19.78 27.99 -3.45
C ASP A 86 -18.38 27.55 -3.00
N SER A 87 -17.85 28.26 -2.01
CA SER A 87 -16.54 28.01 -1.39
C SER A 87 -16.44 26.61 -0.78
N ALA A 88 -17.54 26.06 -0.26
CA ALA A 88 -17.56 24.74 0.35
C ALA A 88 -17.51 23.60 -0.68
N GLU A 89 -18.33 23.67 -1.73
CA GLU A 89 -18.28 22.71 -2.85
C GLU A 89 -16.95 22.78 -3.61
N ALA A 90 -16.43 23.99 -3.81
CA ALA A 90 -15.11 24.22 -4.40
C ALA A 90 -13.99 23.56 -3.61
N ALA A 91 -14.03 23.64 -2.28
CA ALA A 91 -13.05 22.98 -1.40
C ALA A 91 -13.15 21.45 -1.48
N LEU A 92 -14.37 20.89 -1.49
CA LEU A 92 -14.58 19.44 -1.59
C LEU A 92 -14.08 18.90 -2.95
N LEU A 93 -14.39 19.57 -4.05
CA LEU A 93 -13.91 19.22 -5.40
C LEU A 93 -12.39 19.27 -5.48
N LEU A 94 -11.78 20.32 -4.93
CA LEU A 94 -10.31 20.45 -4.89
C LEU A 94 -9.69 19.33 -4.07
N GLU A 95 -10.22 19.03 -2.88
CA GLU A 95 -9.72 17.94 -2.04
C GLU A 95 -9.85 16.58 -2.72
N GLN A 96 -10.96 16.33 -3.42
CA GLN A 96 -11.20 15.10 -4.18
C GLN A 96 -10.16 14.94 -5.30
N GLU A 97 -9.97 15.95 -6.13
CA GLU A 97 -9.03 15.94 -7.26
C GLU A 97 -7.57 15.81 -6.80
N VAL A 98 -7.20 16.52 -5.72
CA VAL A 98 -5.87 16.38 -5.09
C VAL A 98 -5.67 14.96 -4.57
N ARG A 99 -6.69 14.38 -3.91
CA ARG A 99 -6.64 13.01 -3.38
C ARG A 99 -6.48 11.99 -4.51
N ASP A 100 -7.19 12.15 -5.61
CA ASP A 100 -7.11 11.24 -6.76
C ASP A 100 -5.75 11.30 -7.46
N ARG A 101 -5.20 12.50 -7.68
CA ARG A 101 -3.85 12.67 -8.24
C ARG A 101 -2.76 12.11 -7.33
N ILE A 102 -2.89 12.30 -6.02
CA ILE A 102 -2.00 11.66 -5.03
C ILE A 102 -2.12 10.16 -5.14
N ARG A 103 -3.34 9.61 -5.21
CA ARG A 103 -3.56 8.16 -5.29
C ARG A 103 -2.92 7.54 -6.53
N ILE A 104 -3.04 8.20 -7.68
CA ILE A 104 -2.38 7.78 -8.94
C ILE A 104 -0.86 7.82 -8.79
N SER A 105 -0.31 8.91 -8.26
CA SER A 105 1.14 9.06 -8.01
C SER A 105 1.66 8.03 -7.01
N THR A 106 0.91 7.75 -5.93
CA THR A 106 1.24 6.76 -4.91
C THR A 106 1.28 5.35 -5.50
N LYS A 107 0.34 4.98 -6.38
CA LYS A 107 0.37 3.67 -7.07
C LYS A 107 1.62 3.52 -7.94
N THR A 108 1.98 4.55 -8.70
CA THR A 108 3.19 4.55 -9.54
C THR A 108 4.47 4.51 -8.70
N ASN A 109 4.53 5.31 -7.64
CA ASN A 109 5.66 5.35 -6.70
C ASN A 109 5.83 4.03 -5.96
N LEU A 110 4.74 3.43 -5.50
CA LEU A 110 4.72 2.11 -4.87
C LEU A 110 5.26 1.05 -5.84
N SER A 111 4.76 1.02 -7.08
CA SER A 111 5.21 0.07 -8.09
C SER A 111 6.71 0.18 -8.35
N ARG A 112 7.22 1.42 -8.49
CA ARG A 112 8.65 1.70 -8.65
C ARG A 112 9.45 1.24 -7.44
N ALA A 113 9.07 1.67 -6.23
CA ALA A 113 9.79 1.34 -5.00
C ALA A 113 9.84 -0.18 -4.79
N VAL A 114 8.74 -0.90 -4.98
CA VAL A 114 8.74 -2.36 -4.87
C VAL A 114 9.64 -2.98 -5.94
N SER A 115 9.67 -2.46 -7.17
CA SER A 115 10.58 -2.99 -8.20
C SER A 115 12.05 -2.78 -7.83
N GLU A 116 12.40 -1.65 -7.21
CA GLU A 116 13.74 -1.41 -6.66
C GLU A 116 14.07 -2.39 -5.52
N LEU A 117 13.14 -2.61 -4.60
CA LEU A 117 13.28 -3.57 -3.50
C LEU A 117 13.40 -5.03 -3.99
N VAL A 118 12.69 -5.39 -5.06
CA VAL A 118 12.80 -6.72 -5.69
C VAL A 118 14.17 -6.91 -6.33
N ARG A 119 14.64 -5.89 -7.09
CA ARG A 119 15.98 -5.90 -7.69
C ARG A 119 17.09 -5.98 -6.63
N ALA A 120 16.89 -5.38 -5.46
CA ALA A 120 17.79 -5.45 -4.32
C ALA A 120 17.72 -6.78 -3.54
N GLY A 121 16.84 -7.71 -3.93
CA GLY A 121 16.66 -8.98 -3.23
C GLY A 121 16.00 -8.87 -1.85
N LEU A 122 15.41 -7.71 -1.52
CA LEU A 122 14.72 -7.44 -0.25
C LEU A 122 13.27 -7.94 -0.26
N VAL A 123 12.67 -8.05 -1.44
CA VAL A 123 11.29 -8.53 -1.63
C VAL A 123 11.23 -9.51 -2.80
N ARG A 124 10.43 -10.56 -2.70
CA ARG A 124 10.00 -11.38 -3.83
C ARG A 124 8.55 -11.05 -4.18
N ARG A 125 8.26 -10.89 -5.47
CA ARG A 125 6.91 -10.60 -5.96
C ARG A 125 6.34 -11.85 -6.61
N HIS A 126 5.14 -12.25 -6.18
CA HIS A 126 4.35 -13.26 -6.87
C HIS A 126 2.89 -12.80 -7.00
N TYR A 127 2.10 -13.54 -7.76
CA TYR A 127 0.73 -13.18 -8.10
C TYR A 127 -0.18 -14.38 -7.81
N ALA A 128 -1.16 -14.19 -6.92
CA ALA A 128 -2.12 -15.22 -6.53
C ALA A 128 -3.49 -14.95 -7.18
N GLY A 129 -4.17 -16.01 -7.66
CA GLY A 129 -5.48 -15.93 -8.32
C GLY A 129 -5.54 -16.75 -9.62
N PHE A 130 -6.75 -17.07 -10.08
CA PHE A 130 -6.97 -17.82 -11.32
C PHE A 130 -6.79 -16.94 -12.57
N ARG A 131 -6.13 -17.48 -13.60
CA ARG A 131 -5.99 -16.84 -14.92
C ARG A 131 -7.31 -16.99 -15.67
N VAL A 132 -8.12 -15.95 -15.71
CA VAL A 132 -9.22 -15.84 -16.67
C VAL A 132 -8.95 -14.59 -17.50
N ASP A 133 -8.66 -14.83 -18.78
CA ASP A 133 -8.44 -13.90 -19.91
C ASP A 133 -7.25 -12.92 -19.86
N HIS A 134 -6.42 -12.96 -20.92
CA HIS A 134 -5.39 -11.94 -21.21
C HIS A 134 -5.49 -11.55 -22.69
N GLN A 135 -5.61 -10.26 -23.01
CA GLN A 135 -4.44 -9.61 -23.62
C GLN A 135 -4.00 -8.29 -22.96
N ASN A 136 -4.83 -7.54 -22.24
CA ASN A 136 -4.38 -6.38 -21.42
C ASN A 136 -5.40 -5.89 -20.37
N ARG A 137 -6.32 -6.75 -19.90
CA ARG A 137 -7.13 -6.48 -18.71
C ARG A 137 -6.61 -7.38 -17.60
N GLY A 138 -6.26 -6.80 -16.46
CA GLY A 138 -5.61 -7.49 -15.34
C GLY A 138 -6.39 -8.73 -14.92
N GLY A 139 -6.01 -9.90 -15.44
CA GLY A 139 -6.51 -11.18 -14.97
C GLY A 139 -6.33 -11.20 -13.46
N HIS A 140 -7.45 -11.37 -12.75
CA HIS A 140 -7.76 -11.12 -11.32
C HIS A 140 -6.73 -11.68 -10.30
N ARG A 141 -5.45 -11.39 -10.53
CA ARG A 141 -4.32 -11.86 -9.79
C ARG A 141 -3.87 -10.75 -8.89
N HIS A 142 -3.95 -11.01 -7.62
CA HIS A 142 -3.55 -10.09 -6.58
C HIS A 142 -2.07 -10.28 -6.29
N VAL A 143 -1.38 -9.16 -6.07
CA VAL A 143 0.03 -9.20 -5.76
C VAL A 143 0.24 -9.74 -4.35
N VAL A 144 1.26 -10.57 -4.20
CA VAL A 144 1.75 -11.06 -2.92
C VAL A 144 3.24 -10.76 -2.84
N TYR A 145 3.67 -10.21 -1.71
CA TYR A 145 5.06 -9.87 -1.46
C TYR A 145 5.63 -10.77 -0.38
N THR A 146 6.84 -11.24 -0.57
CA THR A 146 7.55 -12.03 0.43
C THR A 146 8.84 -11.33 0.81
N LEU A 147 9.03 -11.05 2.09
CA LEU A 147 10.26 -10.48 2.61
C LEU A 147 11.42 -11.45 2.45
N ALA A 148 12.54 -10.95 1.93
CA ALA A 148 13.72 -11.73 1.60
C ALA A 148 15.02 -11.03 2.04
N GLY A 149 16.09 -11.80 2.13
CA GLY A 149 17.42 -11.30 2.49
C GLY A 149 17.40 -10.47 3.78
N GLN A 150 18.03 -9.29 3.73
CA GLN A 150 18.15 -8.38 4.87
C GLN A 150 16.80 -7.85 5.37
N ALA A 151 15.74 -7.86 4.55
CA ALA A 151 14.43 -7.37 4.96
C ALA A 151 13.73 -8.29 5.96
N ARG A 152 14.14 -9.57 6.08
CA ARG A 152 13.57 -10.51 7.06
C ARG A 152 13.79 -10.08 8.50
N CYS A 153 14.77 -9.22 8.78
CA CYS A 153 14.95 -8.67 10.13
C CYS A 153 13.81 -7.73 10.58
N LEU A 154 12.91 -7.33 9.68
CA LEU A 154 11.70 -6.58 10.02
C LEU A 154 10.55 -7.48 10.49
N LEU A 155 10.67 -8.80 10.35
CA LEU A 155 9.68 -9.73 10.89
C LEU A 155 9.79 -9.70 12.41
N HIS A 156 8.73 -9.26 13.08
CA HIS A 156 8.60 -9.46 14.51
C HIS A 156 8.36 -10.96 14.79
N PRO A 157 8.91 -11.53 15.88
CA PRO A 157 8.44 -12.83 16.36
C PRO A 157 6.93 -12.69 16.62
N ALA A 158 6.13 -13.51 15.93
CA ALA A 158 4.69 -13.36 15.96
C ALA A 158 4.16 -13.44 17.41
N PRO A 159 3.27 -12.55 17.86
CA PRO A 159 2.42 -12.90 18.99
C PRO A 159 1.59 -14.12 18.56
N ALA A 160 1.54 -15.14 19.43
CA ALA A 160 0.79 -16.36 19.18
C ALA A 160 -0.61 -16.02 18.65
N LYS A 161 -0.98 -16.60 17.50
CA LYS A 161 -2.34 -16.44 16.97
C LYS A 161 -3.32 -16.83 18.09
N PRO A 162 -4.34 -16.01 18.41
CA PRO A 162 -5.40 -16.49 19.29
C PRO A 162 -5.97 -17.75 18.65
N GLN A 163 -5.86 -18.87 19.37
CA GLN A 163 -6.48 -20.11 18.97
C GLN A 163 -7.94 -19.80 18.68
N ARG A 164 -8.38 -20.17 17.47
CA ARG A 164 -9.79 -20.24 17.15
C ARG A 164 -10.44 -21.04 18.28
N LEU A 165 -11.21 -20.39 19.14
CA LEU A 165 -12.11 -21.12 20.03
C LEU A 165 -13.05 -21.89 19.10
N GLU A 166 -12.76 -23.18 18.97
CA GLU A 166 -13.69 -24.18 18.48
C GLU A 166 -14.99 -23.95 19.25
N ARG A 167 -16.00 -23.37 18.60
CA ARG A 167 -17.35 -23.34 19.15
C ARG A 167 -17.76 -24.79 19.27
N GLN A 168 -17.74 -25.32 20.50
CA GLN A 168 -18.48 -26.52 20.84
C GLN A 168 -19.94 -26.23 20.49
N SER A 169 -20.36 -26.76 19.35
CA SER A 169 -21.75 -26.86 18.97
C SER A 169 -22.46 -27.67 20.04
N GLU A 170 -23.38 -27.03 20.75
CA GLU A 170 -24.48 -27.68 21.46
C GLU A 170 -25.13 -28.68 20.51
N PHE A 171 -24.95 -29.97 20.81
CA PHE A 171 -25.87 -31.00 20.35
C PHE A 171 -26.81 -31.29 21.52
N VAL A 172 -27.96 -30.62 21.48
CA VAL A 172 -29.17 -31.06 22.15
C VAL A 172 -29.66 -32.32 21.43
N PHE A 173 -29.81 -33.42 22.15
CA PHE A 173 -30.75 -34.48 21.77
C PHE A 173 -31.47 -34.95 23.04
N ASN A 174 -32.80 -34.78 22.98
CA ASN A 174 -33.92 -35.28 23.78
C ASN A 174 -33.61 -36.17 25.00
#